data_AF-A0A8J3FDM7-F1
#
_entry.id   AF-A0A8J3FDM7-F1
#
_cell.length_a   1.000
_cell.length_b   1.000
_cell.length_c   1.000
_cell.angle_alpha   90.00
_cell.angle_beta   90.00
_cell.angle_gamma   90.00
#
_symmetry.space_group_name_H-M   'P 1'
#
loop_
_entity.id
_entity.type
_entity.pdbx_description
1 polymer ?
#
loop_
_entity_poly.entity_id
_entity_poly.type
_entity_poly.pdbx_seq_one_letter_code
_entity_poly.pdbx_strand_id
1 'polypeptide(L)'
;MSQHEFQAFAVEQVRLAEEALARHMPGGGACCACGRETPCCEAANLFTRREHFAAHLAPGTAQPMRLGVSLPHNPGGHLDPRSR
;
A
#
# COMPACT_ATOMS: atom_id res chain seq x y z
N MET A 1 -13.18 13.57 17.57
CA MET A 1 -11.91 12.82 17.57
C MET A 1 -10.78 13.83 17.54
N SER A 2 -9.96 13.84 18.56
CA SER A 2 -8.80 14.73 18.73
C SER A 2 -7.59 14.21 17.96
N GLN A 3 -6.57 15.07 17.79
CA GLN A 3 -5.31 14.70 17.15
C GLN A 3 -4.61 13.55 17.89
N HIS A 4 -4.64 13.55 19.22
CA HIS A 4 -4.06 12.50 20.04
C HIS A 4 -4.79 11.15 19.86
N GLU A 5 -6.13 11.17 19.81
CA GLU A 5 -6.92 9.97 19.52
C GLU A 5 -6.64 9.42 18.12
N PHE A 6 -6.46 10.31 17.12
CA PHE A 6 -6.07 9.90 15.78
C PHE A 6 -4.66 9.29 15.74
N GLN A 7 -3.70 9.85 16.47
CA GLN A 7 -2.34 9.29 16.56
C GLN A 7 -2.35 7.89 17.18
N ALA A 8 -3.08 7.70 18.29
CA ALA A 8 -3.23 6.38 18.91
C ALA A 8 -3.86 5.37 17.94
N PHE A 9 -4.89 5.79 17.21
CA PHE A 9 -5.48 4.98 16.16
C PHE A 9 -4.47 4.64 15.06
N ALA A 10 -3.73 5.61 14.54
CA ALA A 10 -2.74 5.40 13.49
C ALA A 10 -1.62 4.44 13.93
N VAL A 11 -1.15 4.52 15.18
CA VAL A 11 -0.20 3.55 15.75
C VAL A 11 -0.77 2.14 15.70
N GLU A 12 -2.02 1.95 16.12
CA GLU A 12 -2.65 0.63 16.09
C GLU A 12 -2.86 0.14 14.65
N GLN A 13 -3.19 1.03 13.71
CA GLN A 13 -3.31 0.66 12.30
C GLN A 13 -1.98 0.19 11.69
N VAL A 14 -0.86 0.83 12.03
CA VAL A 14 0.47 0.38 11.61
C VAL A 14 0.75 -1.01 12.18
N ARG A 15 0.54 -1.21 13.50
CA ARG A 15 0.76 -2.49 14.17
C ARG A 15 -0.05 -3.62 13.53
N LEU A 16 -1.34 -3.39 13.27
CA LEU A 16 -2.22 -4.37 12.63
C LEU A 16 -1.78 -4.70 11.20
N ALA A 17 -1.34 -3.69 10.44
CA ALA A 17 -0.86 -3.90 9.08
C ALA A 17 0.45 -4.71 9.05
N GLU A 18 1.38 -4.46 9.99
CA GLU A 18 2.61 -5.23 10.13
C GLU A 18 2.34 -6.68 10.54
N GLU A 19 1.43 -6.91 11.48
CA GLU A 19 1.05 -8.26 11.91
C GLU A 19 0.38 -9.04 10.78
N ALA A 20 -0.45 -8.37 9.96
CA ALA A 20 -1.05 -8.97 8.78
C ALA A 20 0.01 -9.28 7.71
N LEU A 21 0.96 -8.37 7.45
CA LEU A 21 2.07 -8.60 6.53
C LEU A 21 2.96 -9.76 6.96
N ALA A 22 3.25 -9.91 8.25
CA ALA A 22 4.05 -11.02 8.77
C ALA A 22 3.37 -12.38 8.53
N ARG A 23 2.04 -12.44 8.66
CA ARG A 23 1.25 -13.63 8.34
C ARG A 23 1.18 -13.89 6.83
N HIS A 24 1.06 -12.82 6.05
CA HIS A 24 0.87 -12.90 4.61
C HIS A 24 2.20 -13.08 3.84
N MET A 25 3.34 -12.72 4.42
CA MET A 25 4.68 -12.87 3.83
C MET A 25 5.70 -13.32 4.89
N PRO A 26 5.62 -14.59 5.32
CA PRO A 26 6.56 -15.12 6.30
C PRO A 26 7.99 -15.11 5.75
N GLY A 27 8.97 -14.76 6.58
CA GLY A 27 10.40 -14.76 6.19
C GLY A 27 10.92 -13.48 5.53
N GLY A 28 10.22 -12.35 5.68
CA GLY A 28 10.75 -11.04 5.29
C GLY A 28 10.47 -10.62 3.84
N GLY A 29 9.41 -11.16 3.22
CA GLY A 29 8.94 -10.69 1.91
C GLY A 29 9.52 -11.39 0.69
N ALA A 30 10.18 -12.55 0.86
CA ALA A 30 10.67 -13.34 -0.26
C ALA A 30 9.53 -13.97 -1.07
N CYS A 31 8.45 -14.42 -0.41
CA CYS A 31 7.27 -14.97 -1.04
C CYS A 31 5.99 -14.54 -0.31
N CYS A 32 4.97 -14.14 -1.06
CA CYS A 32 3.60 -14.01 -0.55
C CYS A 32 3.05 -15.41 -0.22
N ALA A 33 2.20 -15.50 0.80
CA ALA A 33 1.55 -16.74 1.25
C ALA A 33 0.73 -17.41 0.14
N CYS A 34 0.33 -16.67 -0.89
CA CYS A 34 -0.30 -17.21 -2.09
C CYS A 34 0.69 -17.84 -3.10
N GLY A 35 1.98 -17.93 -2.77
CA GLY A 35 3.02 -18.56 -3.58
C GLY A 35 3.67 -17.66 -4.63
N ARG A 36 3.39 -16.34 -4.63
CA ARG A 36 4.01 -15.38 -5.57
C ARG A 36 5.29 -14.80 -4.97
N GLU A 37 6.32 -14.66 -5.80
CA GLU A 37 7.57 -13.98 -5.46
C GLU A 37 7.39 -12.45 -5.36
N THR A 38 6.31 -11.92 -5.92
CA THR A 38 5.92 -10.51 -5.80
C THR A 38 4.76 -10.33 -4.82
N PRO A 39 4.64 -9.15 -4.17
CA PRO A 39 3.52 -8.86 -3.31
C PRO A 39 2.22 -8.94 -4.11
N CYS A 40 1.41 -9.90 -3.74
CA CYS A 40 0.02 -10.06 -4.14
C CYS A 40 -0.79 -8.81 -3.75
N CYS A 41 -1.95 -8.59 -4.39
CA CYS A 41 -2.76 -7.37 -4.18
C CYS A 41 -3.09 -7.10 -2.70
N GLU A 42 -3.32 -8.16 -1.92
CA GLU A 42 -3.57 -8.05 -0.48
C GLU A 42 -2.33 -7.54 0.28
N ALA A 43 -1.16 -8.13 0.04
CA ALA A 43 0.10 -7.64 0.61
C ALA A 43 0.40 -6.19 0.19
N ALA A 44 0.17 -5.83 -1.08
CA ALA A 44 0.34 -4.45 -1.56
C ALA A 44 -0.58 -3.45 -0.84
N ASN A 45 -1.84 -3.84 -0.61
CA ASN A 45 -2.78 -3.02 0.17
C ASN A 45 -2.34 -2.87 1.63
N LEU A 46 -1.83 -3.93 2.25
CA LEU A 46 -1.31 -3.89 3.62
C LEU A 46 -0.08 -2.98 3.72
N PHE A 47 0.84 -3.06 2.76
CA PHE A 47 1.98 -2.13 2.68
C PHE A 47 1.53 -0.68 2.57
N THR A 48 0.61 -0.40 1.65
CA THR A 48 0.07 0.94 1.43
C THR A 48 -0.60 1.48 2.70
N ARG A 49 -1.37 0.64 3.40
CA ARG A 49 -2.01 1.00 4.67
C ARG A 49 -0.99 1.33 5.75
N ARG A 50 0.05 0.49 5.89
CA ARG A 50 1.14 0.72 6.85
C ARG A 50 1.82 2.06 6.56
N GLU A 51 2.20 2.32 5.32
CA GLU A 51 2.87 3.56 4.93
C GLU A 51 1.99 4.79 5.13
N HIS A 52 0.70 4.69 4.81
CA HIS A 52 -0.26 5.77 5.00
C HIS A 52 -0.32 6.23 6.48
N PHE A 53 -0.52 5.29 7.41
CA PHE A 53 -0.60 5.63 8.83
C PHE A 53 0.77 5.97 9.43
N ALA A 54 1.85 5.34 8.98
CA ALA A 54 3.20 5.70 9.40
C ALA A 54 3.56 7.15 9.02
N ALA A 55 3.15 7.61 7.84
CA ALA A 55 3.35 9.00 7.41
C ALA A 55 2.64 10.02 8.32
N HIS A 56 1.51 9.64 8.93
CA HIS A 56 0.81 10.47 9.91
C HIS A 56 1.47 10.50 11.29
N LEU A 57 2.39 9.57 11.57
CA LEU A 57 3.12 9.46 12.84
C LEU A 57 4.53 10.06 12.75
N ALA A 58 5.09 10.19 11.55
CA ALA A 58 6.42 10.74 11.35
C ALA A 58 6.45 12.26 11.67
N PRO A 59 7.32 12.71 12.60
CA PRO A 59 7.49 14.13 12.85
C PRO A 59 8.20 14.78 11.66
N GLY A 60 7.50 15.65 10.93
CA GLY A 60 8.11 16.59 9.99
C GLY A 60 8.34 16.12 8.55
N THR A 61 7.84 14.97 8.11
CA THR A 61 7.90 14.60 6.69
C THR A 61 6.58 14.91 5.99
N ALA A 62 6.63 15.99 5.22
CA ALA A 62 5.72 16.25 4.11
C ALA A 62 5.42 14.95 3.34
N GLN A 63 4.14 14.78 3.02
CA GLN A 63 3.53 13.92 1.99
C GLN A 63 4.33 12.68 1.55
N PRO A 64 3.75 11.47 1.59
CA PRO A 64 4.39 10.32 0.98
C PRO A 64 4.70 10.69 -0.47
N MET A 65 5.99 10.86 -0.80
CA MET A 65 6.42 10.79 -2.18
C MET A 65 5.90 9.45 -2.63
N ARG A 66 4.85 9.49 -3.46
CA ARG A 66 4.36 8.35 -4.19
C ARG A 66 5.58 7.74 -4.83
N LEU A 67 6.09 6.65 -4.27
CA LEU A 67 6.94 5.72 -4.98
C LEU A 67 6.07 5.27 -6.15
N GLY A 68 6.30 5.92 -7.28
CA GLY A 68 5.62 5.68 -8.53
C GLY A 68 5.98 4.28 -8.99
N VAL A 69 5.31 3.27 -8.41
CA VAL A 69 4.87 2.15 -9.21
C VAL A 69 3.79 2.70 -10.14
N SER A 70 4.26 3.34 -11.20
CA SER A 70 3.49 3.58 -12.41
C SER A 70 3.09 2.19 -12.91
N LEU A 71 2.01 1.64 -12.36
CA LEU A 71 1.27 0.60 -13.03
C LEU A 71 0.83 1.26 -14.34
N PRO A 72 1.28 0.80 -15.52
CA PRO A 72 0.78 1.37 -16.75
C PRO A 72 -0.72 1.05 -16.80
N HIS A 73 -1.55 2.02 -16.48
CA HIS A 73 -2.96 1.99 -16.84
C HIS A 73 -2.94 2.08 -18.36
N ASN A 74 -3.04 0.93 -19.03
CA ASN A 74 -3.27 0.86 -20.45
C ASN A 74 -4.75 1.21 -20.68
N PRO A 75 -5.11 2.40 -21.18
CA PRO A 75 -6.46 2.65 -21.67
C PRO A 75 -6.50 2.11 -23.11
N GLY A 76 -6.41 0.79 -23.22
CA GLY A 76 -6.51 0.11 -24.50
C GLY A 76 -7.94 0.24 -25.02
N GLY A 77 -8.12 1.07 -26.06
CA GLY A 77 -9.22 0.92 -27.01
C GLY A 77 -10.28 2.02 -27.00
N HIS A 78 -9.92 3.26 -27.37
CA HIS A 78 -10.86 4.08 -28.14
C HIS A 78 -10.55 3.89 -29.62
N LEU A 79 -11.25 2.95 -30.25
CA LEU A 79 -11.28 2.79 -31.70
C LEU A 79 -11.94 4.06 -32.29
N ASP A 80 -11.16 4.85 -33.02
CA ASP A 80 -11.66 5.95 -33.84
C ASP A 80 -12.33 5.36 -35.10
N PRO A 81 -13.62 5.65 -35.38
CA PRO A 81 -14.31 5.11 -36.55
C PRO A 81 -14.23 6.03 -37.78
N ARG A 82 -13.08 6.64 -38.10
CA ARG A 82 -12.87 7.36 -39.37
C ARG A 82 -11.87 6.69 -40.30
N SER A 83 -12.13 5.44 -40.62
CA SER A 83 -11.61 4.81 -41.84
C SER A 83 -12.69 3.98 -42.52
N ARG A 84 -13.68 4.66 -43.11
CA ARG A 84 -14.16 4.43 -44.49
C ARG A 84 -15.20 5.46 -44.89
#